data_AF-A0A955F916-F1
#
_entry.id   AF-A0A955F916-F1
#
_cell.length_a   1.000
_cell.length_b   1.000
_cell.length_c   1.000
_cell.angle_alpha   90.00
_cell.angle_beta   90.00
_cell.angle_gamma   90.00
#
_symmetry.space_group_name_H-M   'P 1'
#
loop_
_entity.id
_entity.type
_entity.pdbx_description
1 polymer ?
#
loop_
_entity_poly.entity_id
_entity_poly.type
_entity_poly.pdbx_seq_one_letter_code
_entity_poly.pdbx_strand_id
1 'polypeptide(L)'
;MKDRIDLLIRANQARVECRYQDAIEYYDRYLDKYNNNADVMHVLALVHFQLDVEQPRRIGRSLKAIEWINKAIEQEPNKAEFYATRGDIYNYGLDAPNYEEAAKSYRVALQLKPDLVSAHLGLAGLEGVPEQLVSLSEAIISVEKASQTQQENPDIFLRLGTLYFQAGQQNQALVAYECALLRPRPLSLKNTDEIVQRLR
;
A
#
# COMPACT_ATOMS: atom_id res chain seq x y z
N MET A 1 22.98 -16.76 16.47
CA MET A 1 22.97 -15.34 16.04
C MET A 1 23.42 -15.18 14.58
N LYS A 2 24.61 -15.65 14.18
CA LYS A 2 25.07 -15.61 12.78
C LYS A 2 24.07 -16.24 11.79
N ASP A 3 23.67 -17.49 12.07
CA ASP A 3 22.71 -18.22 11.23
C ASP A 3 21.31 -17.55 11.12
N ARG A 4 20.87 -16.81 12.14
CA ARG A 4 19.62 -16.02 12.12
C ARG A 4 19.71 -14.86 11.12
N ILE A 5 20.82 -14.13 11.17
CA ILE A 5 21.07 -12.98 10.30
C ILE A 5 21.31 -13.45 8.85
N ASP A 6 22.04 -14.56 8.67
CA ASP A 6 22.32 -15.13 7.34
C ASP A 6 21.04 -15.51 6.59
N LEU A 7 20.05 -16.09 7.27
CA LEU A 7 18.74 -16.37 6.68
C LEU A 7 18.03 -15.09 6.22
N LEU A 8 18.01 -14.05 7.05
CA LEU A 8 17.39 -12.77 6.69
C LEU A 8 18.10 -12.07 5.54
N ILE A 9 19.44 -12.15 5.47
CA ILE A 9 20.22 -11.60 4.35
C ILE A 9 19.84 -12.33 3.06
N ARG A 10 19.83 -13.67 3.07
CA ARG A 10 19.47 -14.46 1.89
C ARG A 10 18.03 -14.22 1.45
N ALA A 11 17.10 -14.13 2.40
CA ALA A 11 15.70 -13.85 2.13
C ALA A 11 15.52 -12.46 1.49
N ASN A 12 16.19 -11.43 2.03
CA ASN A 12 16.15 -10.09 1.49
C ASN A 12 16.81 -9.97 0.12
N GLN A 13 17.95 -10.65 -0.09
CA GLN A 13 18.62 -10.69 -1.39
C GLN A 13 17.72 -11.34 -2.44
N ALA A 14 17.11 -12.48 -2.12
CA ALA A 14 16.16 -13.15 -3.00
C ALA A 14 14.96 -12.25 -3.33
N ARG A 15 14.45 -11.50 -2.34
CA ARG A 15 13.34 -10.54 -2.56
C ARG A 15 13.73 -9.39 -3.49
N VAL A 16 14.93 -8.81 -3.34
CA VAL A 16 15.43 -7.74 -4.23
C VAL A 16 15.61 -8.23 -5.67
N GLU A 17 15.98 -9.51 -5.82
CA GLU A 17 16.10 -10.18 -7.13
C GLU A 17 14.76 -10.72 -7.66
N CYS A 18 13.62 -10.39 -7.03
CA CYS A 18 12.28 -10.91 -7.34
C CYS A 18 12.15 -12.44 -7.30
N ARG A 19 13.11 -13.14 -6.68
CA ARG A 19 13.04 -14.59 -6.40
C ARG A 19 12.19 -14.84 -5.15
N TYR A 20 10.91 -14.48 -5.21
CA TYR A 20 10.03 -14.49 -4.03
C TYR A 20 9.80 -15.89 -3.44
N GLN A 21 9.80 -16.94 -4.26
CA GLN A 21 9.67 -18.30 -3.76
C GLN A 21 10.85 -18.67 -2.85
N ASP A 22 12.08 -18.36 -3.26
CA ASP A 22 13.28 -18.58 -2.46
C ASP A 22 13.26 -17.70 -1.20
N ALA A 23 12.78 -16.44 -1.33
CA ALA A 23 12.64 -15.54 -0.19
C ALA A 23 11.68 -16.13 0.87
N ILE A 24 10.52 -16.65 0.45
CA ILE A 24 9.55 -17.33 1.32
C ILE A 24 10.22 -18.51 2.03
N GLU A 25 10.94 -19.37 1.32
CA GLU A 25 11.62 -20.52 1.92
C GLU A 25 12.63 -20.11 3.00
N TYR A 26 13.39 -19.03 2.79
CA TYR A 26 14.32 -18.52 3.80
C TYR A 26 13.61 -17.92 5.01
N TYR A 27 12.50 -17.20 4.81
CA TYR A 27 11.70 -16.66 5.91
C TYR A 27 10.96 -17.74 6.70
N ASP A 28 10.41 -18.75 6.03
CA ASP A 28 9.77 -19.91 6.68
C ASP A 28 10.79 -20.64 7.56
N ARG A 29 11.98 -20.96 7.01
CA ARG A 29 13.07 -21.57 7.79
C ARG A 29 13.50 -20.73 8.99
N TYR A 30 13.45 -19.41 8.86
CA TYR A 30 13.73 -18.51 9.97
C TYR A 30 12.66 -18.64 11.05
N LEU A 31 11.37 -18.64 10.69
CA LEU A 31 10.27 -18.76 11.64
C LEU A 31 10.24 -20.14 12.31
N ASP A 32 10.53 -21.21 11.57
CA ASP A 32 10.62 -22.56 12.12
C ASP A 32 11.68 -22.68 13.23
N LYS A 33 12.83 -22.02 13.05
CA LYS A 33 13.98 -22.13 13.95
C LYS A 33 13.97 -21.12 15.09
N TYR A 34 13.46 -19.92 14.83
CA TYR A 34 13.57 -18.78 15.73
C TYR A 34 12.21 -18.18 16.08
N ASN A 35 11.14 -19.00 16.00
CA ASN A 35 9.73 -18.70 16.22
C ASN A 35 9.43 -17.39 16.95
N ASN A 36 8.35 -16.71 16.55
CA ASN A 36 7.83 -15.47 17.13
C ASN A 36 8.57 -14.19 16.66
N ASN A 37 8.29 -13.76 15.42
CA ASN A 37 8.71 -12.45 14.93
C ASN A 37 7.65 -11.88 13.99
N ALA A 38 6.87 -10.93 14.51
CA ALA A 38 5.77 -10.31 13.78
C ALA A 38 6.22 -9.55 12.52
N ASP A 39 7.40 -8.91 12.55
CA ASP A 39 7.95 -8.23 11.38
C ASP A 39 8.27 -9.21 10.24
N VAL A 40 8.80 -10.40 10.53
CA VAL A 40 9.04 -11.43 9.51
C VAL A 40 7.72 -11.99 8.97
N MET A 41 6.70 -12.14 9.82
CA MET A 41 5.35 -12.53 9.37
C MET A 41 4.73 -11.47 8.45
N HIS A 42 4.87 -10.19 8.79
CA HIS A 42 4.46 -9.08 7.93
C HIS A 42 5.21 -9.07 6.60
N VAL A 43 6.52 -9.30 6.62
CA VAL A 43 7.33 -9.41 5.40
C VAL A 43 6.91 -10.61 4.55
N LEU A 44 6.62 -11.77 5.15
CA LEU A 44 6.07 -12.92 4.44
C LEU A 44 4.75 -12.58 3.77
N ALA A 45 3.85 -11.87 4.46
CA ALA A 45 2.60 -11.41 3.86
C ALA A 45 2.85 -10.55 2.61
N LEU A 46 3.78 -9.59 2.70
CA LEU A 46 4.18 -8.74 1.56
C LEU A 46 4.77 -9.57 0.42
N VAL A 47 5.65 -10.53 0.71
CA VAL A 47 6.27 -11.36 -0.34
C VAL A 47 5.25 -12.27 -1.01
N HIS A 48 4.31 -12.85 -0.25
CA HIS A 48 3.20 -13.62 -0.81
C HIS A 48 2.30 -12.76 -1.71
N PHE A 49 2.00 -11.53 -1.30
CA PHE A 49 1.23 -10.58 -2.09
C PHE A 49 1.97 -10.18 -3.39
N GLN A 50 3.26 -9.84 -3.30
CA GLN A 50 4.08 -9.49 -4.48
C GLN A 50 4.21 -10.66 -5.47
N LEU A 51 4.39 -11.88 -4.97
CA LEU A 51 4.46 -13.07 -5.79
C LEU A 51 3.14 -13.37 -6.52
N ASP A 52 2.01 -13.02 -5.93
CA ASP A 52 0.70 -13.15 -6.59
C ASP A 52 0.58 -12.17 -7.76
N VAL A 53 0.99 -10.91 -7.56
CA VAL A 53 1.01 -9.87 -8.61
C VAL A 53 1.89 -10.30 -9.81
N GLU A 54 3.05 -10.90 -9.58
CA GLU A 54 3.92 -11.38 -10.67
C GLU A 54 3.44 -12.68 -11.32
N GLN A 55 2.74 -13.54 -10.59
CA GLN A 55 2.31 -14.85 -11.06
C GLN A 55 0.83 -15.12 -10.74
N PRO A 56 -0.10 -14.37 -11.35
CA PRO A 56 -1.53 -14.39 -11.02
C PRO A 56 -2.23 -15.72 -11.36
N ARG A 57 -1.54 -16.65 -12.04
CA ARG A 57 -2.10 -17.96 -12.43
C ARG A 57 -2.10 -18.99 -11.29
N ARG A 58 -1.59 -18.66 -10.11
CA ARG A 58 -1.55 -19.56 -8.94
C ARG A 58 -2.53 -19.10 -7.86
N ILE A 59 -3.76 -19.58 -8.00
CA ILE A 59 -4.89 -19.35 -7.07
C ILE A 59 -4.44 -19.60 -5.61
N GLY A 60 -4.78 -18.66 -4.72
CA GLY A 60 -4.67 -18.83 -3.26
C GLY A 60 -3.44 -18.23 -2.56
N ARG A 61 -2.55 -17.51 -3.26
CA ARG A 61 -1.38 -16.87 -2.62
C ARG A 61 -1.75 -15.64 -1.80
N SER A 62 -2.74 -14.86 -2.22
CA SER A 62 -3.23 -13.74 -1.42
C SER A 62 -4.00 -14.18 -0.18
N LEU A 63 -4.55 -15.40 -0.14
CA LEU A 63 -5.05 -16.00 1.10
C LEU A 63 -3.90 -16.27 2.09
N LYS A 64 -2.74 -16.74 1.62
CA LYS A 64 -1.54 -16.86 2.47
C LYS A 64 -1.03 -15.51 2.95
N ALA A 65 -1.10 -14.47 2.12
CA ALA A 65 -0.75 -13.12 2.53
C ALA A 65 -1.67 -12.64 3.66
N ILE A 66 -2.99 -12.88 3.56
CA ILE A 66 -3.96 -12.59 4.63
C ILE A 66 -3.67 -13.40 5.89
N GLU A 67 -3.36 -14.68 5.78
CA GLU A 67 -3.02 -15.52 6.93
C GLU A 67 -1.81 -14.97 7.69
N TRP A 68 -0.73 -14.66 6.98
CA TRP A 68 0.49 -14.14 7.58
C TRP A 68 0.32 -12.75 8.19
N ILE A 69 -0.40 -11.85 7.53
CA ILE A 69 -0.62 -10.51 8.09
C ILE A 69 -1.52 -10.56 9.33
N ASN A 70 -2.49 -11.47 9.38
CA ASN A 70 -3.31 -11.66 10.57
C ASN A 70 -2.48 -12.24 11.73
N LYS A 71 -1.59 -13.21 11.48
CA LYS A 71 -0.65 -13.68 12.51
C LYS A 71 0.26 -12.56 13.02
N ALA A 72 0.76 -11.70 12.13
CA ALA A 72 1.58 -10.55 12.53
C ALA A 72 0.79 -9.58 13.44
N ILE A 73 -0.47 -9.30 13.09
CA ILE A 73 -1.38 -8.44 13.88
C ILE A 73 -1.74 -9.08 15.23
N GLU A 74 -1.98 -10.40 15.27
CA GLU A 74 -2.25 -11.12 16.51
C GLU A 74 -1.06 -11.05 17.48
N GLN A 75 0.17 -11.09 16.96
CA GLN A 75 1.38 -10.96 17.77
C GLN A 75 1.64 -9.52 18.22
N GLU A 76 1.48 -8.54 17.33
CA GLU A 76 1.72 -7.12 17.62
C GLU A 76 0.58 -6.24 17.09
N PRO A 77 -0.53 -6.11 17.85
CA PRO A 77 -1.74 -5.43 17.38
C PRO A 77 -1.63 -3.90 17.31
N ASN A 78 -0.50 -3.32 17.75
CA ASN A 78 -0.30 -1.86 17.77
C ASN A 78 0.59 -1.36 16.62
N LYS A 79 0.95 -2.22 15.67
CA LYS A 79 1.74 -1.86 14.48
C LYS A 79 0.83 -1.38 13.35
N ALA A 80 0.75 -0.06 13.16
CA ALA A 80 -0.09 0.55 12.13
C ALA A 80 0.22 0.04 10.72
N GLU A 81 1.51 -0.19 10.42
CA GLU A 81 1.98 -0.67 9.12
C GLU A 81 1.37 -2.04 8.75
N PHE A 82 1.08 -2.90 9.72
CA PHE A 82 0.48 -4.22 9.46
C PHE A 82 -0.96 -4.08 8.96
N TYR A 83 -1.72 -3.16 9.54
CA TYR A 83 -3.09 -2.88 9.11
C TYR A 83 -3.12 -2.20 7.75
N ALA A 84 -2.17 -1.31 7.45
CA ALA A 84 -2.06 -0.73 6.11
C ALA A 84 -1.79 -1.81 5.06
N THR A 85 -0.84 -2.71 5.31
CA THR A 85 -0.57 -3.85 4.42
C THR A 85 -1.77 -4.80 4.28
N ARG A 86 -2.49 -5.07 5.37
CA ARG A 86 -3.72 -5.87 5.27
C ARG A 86 -4.77 -5.18 4.40
N GLY A 87 -4.88 -3.85 4.51
CA GLY A 87 -5.72 -3.04 3.64
C GLY A 87 -5.35 -3.19 2.17
N ASP A 88 -4.05 -3.11 1.84
CA ASP A 88 -3.55 -3.30 0.47
C ASP A 88 -3.90 -4.69 -0.07
N ILE A 89 -3.74 -5.74 0.75
CA ILE A 89 -4.03 -7.12 0.34
C ILE A 89 -5.54 -7.31 0.09
N TYR A 90 -6.41 -6.75 0.92
CA TYR A 90 -7.87 -6.81 0.68
C TYR A 90 -8.30 -6.00 -0.54
N ASN A 91 -7.62 -4.88 -0.81
CA ASN A 91 -7.96 -4.02 -1.94
C ASN A 91 -7.49 -4.58 -3.29
N TYR A 92 -6.30 -5.20 -3.33
CA TYR A 92 -5.63 -5.53 -4.59
C TYR A 92 -5.21 -6.99 -4.73
N GLY A 93 -5.15 -7.76 -3.65
CA GLY A 93 -4.59 -9.12 -3.67
C GLY A 93 -5.59 -10.21 -3.99
N LEU A 94 -6.88 -9.99 -3.78
CA LEU A 94 -7.89 -11.03 -3.97
C LEU A 94 -8.42 -11.06 -5.40
N ASP A 95 -8.95 -12.21 -5.83
CA ASP A 95 -9.63 -12.37 -7.13
C ASP A 95 -10.75 -11.32 -7.31
N ALA A 96 -11.38 -10.93 -6.20
CA ALA A 96 -12.26 -9.78 -6.09
C ALA A 96 -11.88 -8.96 -4.85
N PRO A 97 -11.70 -7.64 -4.98
CA PRO A 97 -11.40 -6.79 -3.83
C PRO A 97 -12.47 -6.87 -2.73
N ASN A 98 -12.02 -6.88 -1.48
CA ASN A 98 -12.90 -6.67 -0.32
C ASN A 98 -12.68 -5.25 0.21
N TYR A 99 -13.36 -4.28 -0.41
CA TYR A 99 -13.17 -2.87 -0.10
C TYR A 99 -13.58 -2.51 1.33
N GLU A 100 -14.55 -3.22 1.92
CA GLU A 100 -14.99 -3.01 3.31
C GLU A 100 -13.87 -3.31 4.30
N GLU A 101 -13.26 -4.50 4.20
CA GLU A 101 -12.14 -4.87 5.07
C GLU A 101 -10.87 -4.07 4.76
N ALA A 102 -10.69 -3.63 3.52
CA ALA A 102 -9.63 -2.68 3.16
C ALA A 102 -9.81 -1.34 3.89
N ALA A 103 -10.98 -0.71 3.77
CA ALA A 103 -11.29 0.57 4.40
C ALA A 103 -11.15 0.49 5.93
N LYS A 104 -11.70 -0.58 6.53
CA LYS A 104 -11.59 -0.84 7.97
C LYS A 104 -10.13 -0.97 8.40
N SER A 105 -9.31 -1.72 7.65
CA SER A 105 -7.89 -1.90 7.97
C SER A 105 -7.10 -0.59 7.86
N TYR A 106 -7.30 0.21 6.80
CA TYR A 106 -6.66 1.52 6.71
C TYR A 106 -7.08 2.47 7.84
N ARG A 107 -8.37 2.49 8.21
CA ARG A 107 -8.86 3.31 9.33
C ARG A 107 -8.23 2.91 10.66
N VAL A 108 -8.07 1.62 10.93
CA VAL A 108 -7.33 1.14 12.12
C VAL A 108 -5.86 1.57 12.06
N ALA A 109 -5.21 1.47 10.91
CA ALA A 109 -3.84 1.95 10.72
C ALA A 109 -3.71 3.45 11.07
N LEU A 110 -4.67 4.26 10.61
CA LEU A 110 -4.71 5.71 10.88
C LEU A 110 -5.11 6.06 12.32
N GLN A 111 -5.84 5.19 13.02
CA GLN A 111 -6.08 5.35 14.46
C GLN A 111 -4.80 5.13 15.26
N LEU A 112 -3.99 4.13 14.88
CA LEU A 112 -2.71 3.82 15.53
C LEU A 112 -1.62 4.83 15.17
N LYS A 113 -1.60 5.30 13.91
CA LYS A 113 -0.61 6.23 13.37
C LYS A 113 -1.26 7.22 12.41
N PRO A 114 -1.70 8.39 12.91
CA PRO A 114 -2.47 9.37 12.13
C PRO A 114 -1.75 9.98 10.92
N ASP A 115 -0.42 9.92 10.86
CA ASP A 115 0.43 10.47 9.81
C ASP A 115 0.93 9.39 8.81
N LEU A 116 0.41 8.16 8.90
CA LEU A 116 0.83 7.06 8.03
C LEU A 116 0.38 7.28 6.58
N VAL A 117 1.31 7.76 5.74
CA VAL A 117 1.08 8.11 4.34
C VAL A 117 0.45 6.98 3.53
N SER A 118 0.94 5.74 3.66
CA SER A 118 0.41 4.61 2.90
C SER A 118 -1.07 4.35 3.21
N ALA A 119 -1.48 4.45 4.49
CA ALA A 119 -2.87 4.26 4.87
C ALA A 119 -3.79 5.40 4.38
N HIS A 120 -3.31 6.64 4.37
CA HIS A 120 -4.05 7.77 3.77
C HIS A 120 -4.26 7.58 2.27
N LEU A 121 -3.21 7.21 1.53
CA LEU A 121 -3.29 6.98 0.08
C LEU A 121 -4.14 5.75 -0.26
N GLY A 122 -4.06 4.70 0.56
CA GLY A 122 -4.85 3.48 0.45
C GLY A 122 -6.34 3.74 0.70
N LEU A 123 -6.68 4.45 1.79
CA LEU A 123 -8.06 4.80 2.12
C LEU A 123 -8.68 5.71 1.04
N ALA A 124 -7.97 6.76 0.62
CA ALA A 124 -8.41 7.61 -0.49
C ALA A 124 -8.52 6.83 -1.82
N GLY A 125 -7.94 5.62 -1.91
CA GLY A 125 -7.98 4.77 -3.12
C GLY A 125 -9.26 4.02 -3.27
N LEU A 126 -10.07 4.01 -2.21
CA LEU A 126 -11.39 3.43 -2.17
C LEU A 126 -12.48 4.44 -2.53
N GLU A 127 -12.12 5.67 -2.90
CA GLU A 127 -13.06 6.62 -3.50
C GLU A 127 -13.56 6.07 -4.85
N GLY A 128 -14.87 6.18 -5.09
CA GLY A 128 -15.49 5.70 -6.32
C GLY A 128 -15.72 4.18 -6.41
N VAL A 129 -15.39 3.40 -5.37
CA VAL A 129 -15.79 1.97 -5.31
C VAL A 129 -17.31 1.84 -5.20
N PRO A 130 -17.93 0.76 -5.71
CA PRO A 130 -19.40 0.60 -5.75
C PRO A 130 -20.10 0.79 -4.40
N GLU A 131 -19.44 0.37 -3.31
CA GLU A 131 -19.94 0.42 -1.94
C GLU A 131 -19.87 1.81 -1.31
N GLN A 132 -19.20 2.78 -1.96
CA GLN A 132 -19.09 4.19 -1.51
C GLN A 132 -18.58 4.35 -0.07
N LEU A 133 -17.59 3.54 0.31
CA LEU A 133 -17.07 3.47 1.68
C LEU A 133 -16.27 4.70 2.11
N VAL A 134 -15.77 5.45 1.13
CA VAL A 134 -14.95 6.65 1.32
C VAL A 134 -15.53 7.74 0.44
N SER A 135 -15.97 8.82 1.07
CA SER A 135 -16.49 9.98 0.34
C SER A 135 -15.36 10.75 -0.35
N LEU A 136 -15.69 11.48 -1.42
CA LEU A 136 -14.73 12.32 -2.13
C LEU A 136 -14.04 13.34 -1.20
N SER A 137 -14.77 13.91 -0.23
CA SER A 137 -14.21 14.83 0.76
C SER A 137 -13.24 14.13 1.73
N GLU A 138 -13.58 12.93 2.21
CA GLU A 138 -12.69 12.11 3.06
C GLU A 138 -11.40 11.72 2.30
N ALA A 139 -11.51 11.39 1.02
CA ALA A 139 -10.37 11.09 0.16
C ALA A 139 -9.45 12.30 0.00
N ILE A 140 -10.00 13.49 -0.30
CA ILE A 140 -9.24 14.75 -0.38
C ILE A 140 -8.47 14.99 0.92
N ILE A 141 -9.16 14.97 2.07
CA ILE A 141 -8.54 15.21 3.39
C ILE A 141 -7.40 14.20 3.67
N SER A 142 -7.59 12.94 3.28
CA SER A 142 -6.57 11.90 3.47
C SER A 142 -5.33 12.17 2.63
N VAL A 143 -5.48 12.50 1.35
CA VAL A 143 -4.34 12.81 0.48
C VAL A 143 -3.68 14.15 0.86
N GLU A 144 -4.44 15.13 1.35
CA GLU A 144 -3.88 16.37 1.91
C GLU A 144 -2.95 16.07 3.08
N LYS A 145 -3.36 15.21 4.02
CA LYS A 145 -2.50 14.75 5.12
C LYS A 145 -1.26 14.02 4.62
N ALA A 146 -1.41 13.14 3.62
CA ALA A 146 -0.27 12.46 3.00
C ALA A 146 0.75 13.45 2.38
N SER A 147 0.25 14.53 1.75
CA SER A 147 1.09 15.54 1.10
C SER A 147 1.94 16.36 2.08
N GLN A 148 1.50 16.50 3.34
CA GLN A 148 2.24 17.21 4.38
C GLN A 148 3.51 16.45 4.78
N THR A 149 3.47 15.11 4.76
CA THR A 149 4.60 14.24 5.12
C THR A 149 5.53 13.98 3.93
N GLN A 150 4.99 13.84 2.71
CA GLN A 150 5.77 13.53 1.50
C GLN A 150 5.67 14.65 0.47
N GLN A 151 6.18 15.83 0.83
CA GLN A 151 6.05 17.06 0.04
C GLN A 151 6.75 17.00 -1.34
N GLU A 152 7.72 16.10 -1.51
CA GLU A 152 8.47 15.94 -2.76
C GLU A 152 7.91 14.86 -3.69
N ASN A 153 6.87 14.12 -3.27
CA ASN A 153 6.31 13.03 -4.05
C ASN A 153 5.27 13.55 -5.08
N PRO A 154 5.58 13.56 -6.39
CA PRO A 154 4.67 14.08 -7.43
C PRO A 154 3.35 13.29 -7.49
N ASP A 155 3.37 11.99 -7.19
CA ASP A 155 2.20 11.12 -7.33
C ASP A 155 1.08 11.49 -6.33
N ILE A 156 1.46 12.05 -5.17
CA ILE A 156 0.49 12.54 -4.17
C ILE A 156 -0.23 13.79 -4.68
N PHE A 157 0.49 14.71 -5.31
CA PHE A 157 -0.12 15.93 -5.86
C PHE A 157 -0.95 15.63 -7.11
N LEU A 158 -0.54 14.67 -7.94
CA LEU A 158 -1.37 14.16 -9.04
C LEU A 158 -2.71 13.60 -8.52
N ARG A 159 -2.65 12.84 -7.42
CA ARG A 159 -3.83 12.29 -6.75
C ARG A 159 -4.74 13.39 -6.22
N LEU A 160 -4.19 14.41 -5.56
CA LEU A 160 -4.94 15.60 -5.12
C LEU A 160 -5.61 16.32 -6.29
N GLY A 161 -4.88 16.58 -7.38
CA GLY A 161 -5.43 17.25 -8.55
C GLY A 161 -6.60 16.48 -9.16
N THR A 162 -6.49 15.16 -9.19
CA THR A 162 -7.57 14.27 -9.67
C THR A 162 -8.81 14.38 -8.77
N LEU A 163 -8.64 14.30 -7.45
CA LEU A 163 -9.75 14.38 -6.49
C LEU A 163 -10.41 15.76 -6.49
N TYR A 164 -9.64 16.85 -6.53
CA TYR A 164 -10.19 18.20 -6.64
C TYR A 164 -10.94 18.41 -7.96
N PHE A 165 -10.43 17.86 -9.06
CA PHE A 165 -11.11 17.93 -10.35
C PHE A 165 -12.47 17.21 -10.30
N GLN A 166 -12.51 16.00 -9.74
CA GLN A 166 -13.75 15.25 -9.51
C GLN A 166 -14.73 16.04 -8.61
N ALA A 167 -14.22 16.81 -7.65
CA ALA A 167 -15.03 17.63 -6.75
C ALA A 167 -15.51 18.95 -7.39
N GLY A 168 -15.19 19.20 -8.67
CA GLY A 168 -15.49 20.47 -9.35
C GLY A 168 -14.62 21.64 -8.88
N GLN A 169 -13.61 21.39 -8.07
CA GLN A 169 -12.69 22.39 -7.50
C GLN A 169 -11.55 22.70 -8.47
N GLN A 170 -11.88 23.29 -9.61
CA GLN A 170 -10.97 23.45 -10.75
C GLN A 170 -9.68 24.21 -10.41
N ASN A 171 -9.75 25.28 -9.62
CA ASN A 171 -8.57 26.06 -9.24
C ASN A 171 -7.60 25.24 -8.37
N GLN A 172 -8.12 24.48 -7.39
CA GLN A 172 -7.30 23.63 -6.53
C GLN A 172 -6.73 22.44 -7.31
N ALA A 173 -7.50 21.90 -8.27
CA ALA A 173 -7.02 20.87 -9.17
C ALA A 173 -5.83 21.35 -10.00
N LEU A 174 -5.93 22.55 -10.61
CA LEU A 174 -4.86 23.15 -11.39
C LEU A 174 -3.58 23.33 -10.56
N VAL A 175 -3.70 23.94 -9.37
CA VAL A 175 -2.57 24.15 -8.46
C VAL A 175 -1.93 22.81 -8.07
N ALA A 176 -2.72 21.79 -7.77
CA ALA A 176 -2.19 20.48 -7.42
C ALA A 176 -1.47 19.80 -8.60
N TYR A 177 -1.99 19.92 -9.83
CA TYR A 177 -1.29 19.43 -11.02
C TYR A 177 0.02 20.17 -11.30
N GLU A 178 0.05 21.49 -11.13
CA GLU A 178 1.28 22.29 -11.21
C GLU A 178 2.29 21.82 -10.15
N CYS A 179 1.84 21.63 -8.90
CA CYS A 179 2.69 21.09 -7.85
C CYS A 179 3.26 19.73 -8.25
N ALA A 180 2.47 18.83 -8.83
CA ALA A 180 2.91 17.51 -9.28
C ALA A 180 3.97 17.57 -10.37
N LEU A 181 3.79 18.46 -11.37
CA LEU A 181 4.70 18.62 -12.52
C LEU A 181 6.02 19.30 -12.14
N LEU A 182 6.05 20.10 -11.08
CA LEU A 182 7.23 20.84 -10.63
C LEU A 182 8.10 20.08 -9.61
N ARG A 183 7.73 18.85 -9.21
CA ARG A 183 8.54 18.06 -8.27
C ARG A 183 9.79 17.44 -8.91
N PRO A 184 10.85 17.16 -8.11
CA PRO A 184 12.13 16.68 -8.64
C PRO A 184 12.03 15.34 -9.39
N ARG A 185 11.13 14.45 -8.95
CA ARG A 185 10.84 13.22 -9.67
C ARG A 185 9.79 13.53 -10.75
N PRO A 186 10.09 13.30 -12.04
CA PRO A 186 9.11 13.52 -13.09
C PRO A 186 7.98 12.47 -13.02
N LEU A 187 6.77 12.89 -13.37
CA LEU A 187 5.64 12.00 -13.63
C LEU A 187 5.88 11.18 -14.90
N SER A 188 5.20 10.04 -15.01
CA SER A 188 5.17 9.27 -16.26
C SER A 188 4.46 10.05 -17.37
N LEU A 189 4.84 9.80 -18.63
CA LEU A 189 4.18 10.44 -19.79
C LEU A 189 2.67 10.20 -19.82
N LYS A 190 2.24 8.99 -19.42
CA LYS A 190 0.82 8.67 -19.27
C LYS A 190 0.12 9.62 -18.30
N ASN A 191 0.73 9.85 -17.13
CA ASN A 191 0.16 10.75 -16.12
C ASN A 191 0.11 12.20 -16.62
N THR A 192 1.14 12.65 -17.36
CA THR A 192 1.14 14.01 -17.92
C THR A 192 0.06 14.18 -19.00
N ASP A 193 -0.15 13.18 -19.85
CA ASP A 193 -1.20 13.22 -20.88
C ASP A 193 -2.60 13.24 -20.26
N GLU A 194 -2.83 12.48 -19.19
CA GLU A 194 -4.09 12.50 -18.45
C GLU A 194 -4.37 13.87 -17.82
N ILE A 195 -3.36 14.55 -17.27
CA ILE A 195 -3.52 15.93 -16.77
C ILE A 195 -3.99 16.85 -17.91
N VAL A 196 -3.31 16.80 -19.07
CA VAL A 196 -3.65 17.64 -20.22
C VAL A 196 -5.08 17.40 -20.71
N GLN A 197 -5.52 16.14 -20.74
CA GLN A 197 -6.89 15.81 -21.14
C GLN A 197 -7.93 16.33 -20.15
N ARG A 198 -7.67 16.30 -18.83
CA ARG A 198 -8.60 16.81 -17.82
C ARG A 198 -8.72 18.34 -17.83
N LEU A 199 -7.69 19.06 -18.26
CA LEU A 199 -7.65 20.52 -18.26
C LEU A 199 -8.08 21.18 -19.59
N ARG A 200 -8.41 20.39 -20.62
CA ARG A 200 -8.95 20.86 -21.90
C ARG A 200 -10.47 20.97 -21.87
#